data_AF-A0A9E5GXZ8-F1
#
_entry.id   AF-A0A9E5GXZ8-F1
#
_cell.length_a   1.000
_cell.length_b   1.000
_cell.length_c   1.000
_cell.angle_alpha   90.00
_cell.angle_beta   90.00
_cell.angle_gamma   90.00
#
_symmetry.space_group_name_H-M   'P 1'
#
loop_
_entity.id
_entity.type
_entity.pdbx_description
1 polymer ?
#
loop_
_entity_poly.entity_id
_entity_poly.type
_entity_poly.pdbx_seq_one_letter_code
_entity_poly.pdbx_strand_id
1 'polypeptide(L)'
;MIKQKEIEDLVKLKGNTLFRREGQELEFKEQFSTSALADYFRDFAAFANNRGGYLILGIKDTPRIISGLSPKSIEQFETIDSEKITGYLLDIFSSDIEWEQQLINIDGKKLGVFRIKEAATKPVIAKKDEGRNQIIKNGEIYYRYGGRTQKIQSAELENIINKRIDQNNKQWLDLMSKIGRAGPENAAILDTEKALIEKNNNRILVVDENLANKIKFIKEGQFDEKTGKTTLKLVGDIRPVGSVEVVKKVKENLTKAYPYSAKELVKKVQNKEPSSKQGDIWKIISENDMKKNLDYSAFVFRNKSQEDQYLNKGILSKNVPSIYNDKAVNFILKILERNQ
;
A
#
# COMPACT_ATOMS: atom_id res chain seq x y z
N MET A 1 -6.71 -21.06 13.42
CA MET A 1 -6.38 -21.88 14.59
C MET A 1 -5.90 -23.25 14.14
N ILE A 2 -4.73 -23.68 14.62
CA ILE A 2 -4.12 -24.97 14.26
C ILE A 2 -4.88 -26.09 14.96
N LYS A 3 -5.34 -27.09 14.21
CA LYS A 3 -6.07 -28.23 14.78
C LYS A 3 -5.10 -29.34 15.12
N GLN A 4 -5.12 -29.80 16.37
CA GLN A 4 -4.24 -30.87 16.83
C GLN A 4 -4.32 -32.14 15.95
N LYS A 5 -5.53 -32.56 15.56
CA LYS A 5 -5.73 -33.71 14.65
C LYS A 5 -5.02 -33.57 13.30
N GLU A 6 -4.99 -32.36 12.73
CA GLU A 6 -4.28 -32.12 11.46
C GLU A 6 -2.78 -32.34 11.63
N ILE A 7 -2.22 -31.92 12.76
CA ILE A 7 -0.80 -32.09 13.06
C ILE A 7 -0.47 -33.56 13.33
N GLU A 8 -1.30 -34.26 14.08
CA GLU A 8 -1.18 -35.71 14.31
C GLU A 8 -1.15 -36.49 12.98
N ASP A 9 -1.99 -36.11 12.01
CA ASP A 9 -1.98 -36.71 10.67
C ASP A 9 -0.71 -36.36 9.86
N LEU A 10 -0.17 -35.15 10.02
CA LEU A 10 1.07 -34.73 9.36
C LEU A 10 2.29 -35.44 9.97
N VAL A 11 2.26 -35.74 11.26
CA VAL A 11 3.35 -36.44 11.98
C VAL A 11 3.06 -37.93 12.20
N LYS A 12 2.12 -38.50 11.45
CA LYS A 12 1.76 -39.91 11.60
C LYS A 12 2.96 -40.82 11.30
N LEU A 13 3.18 -41.81 12.15
CA LEU A 13 4.26 -42.79 11.98
C LEU A 13 3.83 -43.95 11.07
N LYS A 14 4.77 -44.45 10.25
CA LYS A 14 4.70 -45.72 9.50
C LYS A 14 5.77 -46.65 10.06
N GLY A 15 5.43 -47.38 11.12
CA GLY A 15 6.42 -48.13 11.92
C GLY A 15 7.22 -47.17 12.80
N ASN A 16 8.55 -47.15 12.66
CA ASN A 16 9.42 -46.30 13.48
C ASN A 16 9.72 -44.91 12.88
N THR A 17 9.30 -44.61 11.66
CA THR A 17 9.58 -43.34 10.97
C THR A 17 8.32 -42.65 10.53
N LEU A 18 8.40 -41.34 10.29
CA LEU A 18 7.27 -40.54 9.79
C LEU A 18 6.79 -41.03 8.42
N PHE A 19 5.47 -41.16 8.28
CA PHE A 19 4.79 -41.52 7.04
C PHE A 19 4.94 -40.43 5.97
N ARG A 20 4.77 -39.17 6.37
CA ARG A 20 4.91 -38.02 5.46
C ARG A 20 6.35 -37.56 5.36
N ARG A 21 6.73 -37.16 4.16
CA ARG A 21 8.01 -36.52 3.86
C ARG A 21 7.81 -35.01 3.75
N GLU A 22 8.91 -34.27 3.87
CA GLU A 22 8.94 -32.88 3.47
C GLU A 22 8.50 -32.74 2.02
N GLY A 23 7.77 -31.66 1.77
CA GLY A 23 7.22 -31.37 0.46
C GLY A 23 6.82 -29.92 0.40
N GLN A 24 6.08 -29.52 -0.63
CA GLN A 24 5.79 -28.11 -0.89
C GLN A 24 5.06 -27.37 0.24
N GLU A 25 4.33 -28.09 1.10
CA GLU A 25 3.47 -27.53 2.16
C GLU A 25 3.91 -27.98 3.57
N LEU A 26 5.02 -28.70 3.70
CA LEU A 26 5.47 -29.25 4.99
C LEU A 26 6.99 -29.25 5.10
N GLU A 27 7.52 -28.60 6.13
CA GLU A 27 8.94 -28.55 6.50
C GLU A 27 9.12 -29.10 7.93
N PHE A 28 10.14 -29.92 8.14
CA PHE A 28 10.49 -30.45 9.45
C PHE A 28 11.82 -29.87 9.93
N LYS A 29 11.87 -29.50 11.20
CA LYS A 29 13.12 -29.08 11.85
C LYS A 29 13.25 -29.74 13.21
N GLU A 30 14.48 -30.02 13.62
CA GLU A 30 14.71 -30.77 14.86
C GLU A 30 14.50 -29.90 16.09
N GLN A 31 15.12 -28.71 16.12
CA GLN A 31 15.05 -27.80 17.25
C GLN A 31 14.73 -26.39 16.79
N PHE A 32 14.10 -25.64 17.69
CA PHE A 32 13.88 -24.21 17.53
C PHE A 32 15.10 -23.41 18.00
N SER A 33 15.50 -22.40 17.22
CA SER A 33 16.54 -21.45 17.59
C SER A 33 16.22 -20.04 17.10
N THR A 34 16.23 -19.07 17.99
CA THR A 34 16.09 -17.64 17.64
C THR A 34 17.19 -17.12 16.72
N SER A 35 18.37 -17.75 16.73
CA SER A 35 19.47 -17.36 15.83
C SER A 35 19.24 -17.74 14.36
N ALA A 36 18.26 -18.62 14.10
CA ALA A 36 17.87 -19.09 12.77
C ALA A 36 16.55 -18.47 12.28
N LEU A 37 16.09 -17.36 12.89
CA LEU A 37 14.83 -16.70 12.52
C LEU A 37 14.79 -16.33 11.02
N ALA A 38 15.89 -15.85 10.46
CA ALA A 38 15.96 -15.52 9.03
C ALA A 38 15.75 -16.75 8.13
N ASP A 39 16.25 -17.93 8.54
CA ASP A 39 15.99 -19.18 7.82
C ASP A 39 14.49 -19.52 7.82
N TYR A 40 13.85 -19.38 8.99
CA TYR A 40 12.40 -19.61 9.12
C TYR A 40 11.60 -18.59 8.31
N PHE A 41 11.97 -17.32 8.32
CA PHE A 41 11.30 -16.26 7.56
C PHE A 41 11.40 -16.48 6.05
N ARG A 42 12.53 -17.02 5.58
CA ARG A 42 12.67 -17.46 4.19
C ARG A 42 11.70 -18.60 3.85
N ASP A 43 11.57 -19.58 4.74
CA ASP A 43 10.59 -20.67 4.59
C ASP A 43 9.15 -20.12 4.63
N PHE A 44 8.85 -19.13 5.48
CA PHE A 44 7.54 -18.48 5.55
C PHE A 44 7.17 -17.82 4.24
N ALA A 45 8.07 -17.01 3.66
CA ALA A 45 7.83 -16.39 2.36
C ALA A 45 7.64 -17.44 1.26
N ALA A 46 8.39 -18.54 1.31
CA ALA A 46 8.25 -19.63 0.35
C ALA A 46 6.89 -20.35 0.44
N PHE A 47 6.40 -20.62 1.65
CA PHE A 47 5.07 -21.17 1.87
C PHE A 47 3.97 -20.20 1.44
N ALA A 48 4.10 -18.92 1.81
CA ALA A 48 3.13 -17.88 1.50
C ALA A 48 3.00 -17.61 0.00
N ASN A 49 4.10 -17.70 -0.76
CA ASN A 49 4.10 -17.66 -2.23
C ASN A 49 3.49 -18.92 -2.88
N ASN A 50 3.54 -20.05 -2.18
CA ASN A 50 2.83 -21.27 -2.55
C ASN A 50 1.45 -21.32 -1.85
N ARG A 51 0.90 -22.49 -1.52
CA ARG A 51 -0.46 -22.65 -0.97
C ARG A 51 -0.53 -22.54 0.56
N GLY A 52 0.46 -21.89 1.17
CA GLY A 52 0.70 -21.99 2.60
C GLY A 52 1.37 -23.31 2.98
N GLY A 53 1.43 -23.62 4.27
CA GLY A 53 2.01 -24.85 4.76
C GLY A 53 2.28 -24.85 6.25
N TYR A 54 3.01 -25.88 6.69
CA TYR A 54 3.36 -26.10 8.09
C TYR A 54 4.88 -26.24 8.22
N LEU A 55 5.44 -25.55 9.21
CA LEU A 55 6.80 -25.78 9.70
C LEU A 55 6.69 -26.40 11.08
N ILE A 56 7.11 -27.66 11.20
CA ILE A 56 6.97 -28.44 12.44
C ILE A 56 8.36 -28.69 13.03
N LEU A 57 8.53 -28.28 14.28
CA LEU A 57 9.73 -28.39 15.08
C LEU A 57 9.63 -29.57 16.06
N GLY A 58 10.75 -30.23 16.35
CA GLY A 58 10.81 -31.41 17.21
C GLY A 58 10.82 -32.73 16.42
N ILE A 59 11.25 -32.68 15.15
CA ILE A 59 11.37 -33.86 14.28
C ILE A 59 12.81 -33.97 13.79
N LYS A 60 13.46 -35.09 14.11
CA LYS A 60 14.82 -35.38 13.65
C LYS A 60 14.80 -35.70 12.16
N ASP A 61 15.86 -35.35 11.43
CA ASP A 61 15.95 -35.61 10.00
C ASP A 61 16.32 -37.08 9.69
N THR A 62 17.31 -37.63 10.42
CA THR A 62 17.80 -39.01 10.24
C THR A 62 18.05 -39.73 11.59
N PRO A 63 17.34 -40.85 11.90
CA PRO A 63 16.11 -41.31 11.26
C PRO A 63 14.96 -40.32 11.52
N ARG A 64 14.00 -40.25 10.60
CA ARG A 64 12.93 -39.25 10.63
C ARG A 64 11.86 -39.56 11.67
N ILE A 65 12.11 -39.14 12.92
CA ILE A 65 11.32 -39.51 14.10
C ILE A 65 10.95 -38.28 14.92
N ILE A 66 9.87 -38.38 15.67
CA ILE A 66 9.45 -37.38 16.65
C ILE A 66 10.47 -37.40 17.80
N SER A 67 11.30 -36.37 17.92
CA SER A 67 12.26 -36.20 19.02
C SER A 67 11.71 -35.30 20.12
N GLY A 68 10.84 -34.35 19.76
CA GLY A 68 10.38 -33.29 20.65
C GLY A 68 11.38 -32.14 20.74
N LEU A 69 10.87 -30.98 21.16
CA LEU A 69 11.69 -29.82 21.47
C LEU A 69 12.39 -29.99 22.82
N SER A 70 13.64 -29.55 22.88
CA SER A 70 14.37 -29.44 24.15
C SER A 70 13.73 -28.39 25.07
N PRO A 71 13.91 -28.46 26.40
CA PRO A 71 13.38 -27.45 27.32
C PRO A 71 13.74 -26.01 26.93
N LYS A 72 15.00 -25.81 26.51
CA LYS A 72 15.50 -24.52 26.02
C LYS A 72 14.78 -24.06 24.75
N SER A 73 14.54 -24.97 23.81
CA SER A 73 13.82 -24.64 22.57
C SER A 73 12.34 -24.35 22.83
N ILE A 74 11.71 -25.04 23.79
CA ILE A 74 10.33 -24.77 24.22
C ILE A 74 10.25 -23.35 24.80
N GLU A 75 11.13 -23.02 25.74
CA GLU A 75 11.18 -21.69 26.36
C GLU A 75 11.36 -20.59 25.30
N GLN A 76 12.31 -20.78 24.37
CA GLN A 76 12.52 -19.82 23.27
C GLN A 76 11.30 -19.69 22.34
N PHE A 77 10.60 -20.79 22.07
CA PHE A 77 9.42 -20.81 21.22
C PHE A 77 8.22 -20.13 21.90
N GLU A 78 8.03 -20.34 23.20
CA GLU A 78 6.96 -19.71 23.99
C GLU A 78 7.22 -18.22 24.26
N THR A 79 8.49 -17.82 24.43
CA THR A 79 8.88 -16.42 24.67
C THR A 79 8.82 -15.56 23.40
N ILE A 80 8.58 -16.16 22.24
CA ILE A 80 8.43 -15.42 21.00
C ILE A 80 7.15 -14.59 21.01
N ASP A 81 7.37 -13.29 20.91
CA ASP A 81 6.32 -12.29 20.73
C ASP A 81 5.86 -12.30 19.27
N SER A 82 4.62 -12.69 19.05
CA SER A 82 4.00 -12.73 17.72
C SER A 82 3.95 -11.36 17.05
N GLU A 83 3.80 -10.28 17.82
CA GLU A 83 3.80 -8.93 17.27
C GLU A 83 5.18 -8.56 16.72
N LYS A 84 6.25 -8.92 17.44
CA LYS A 84 7.62 -8.69 16.98
C LYS A 84 7.94 -9.47 15.72
N ILE A 85 7.58 -10.75 15.65
CA ILE A 85 7.78 -11.55 14.42
C ILE A 85 7.02 -10.94 13.25
N THR A 86 5.76 -10.53 13.46
CA THR A 86 4.97 -9.90 12.40
C THR A 86 5.62 -8.59 11.95
N GLY A 87 6.13 -7.78 12.89
CA GLY A 87 6.92 -6.58 12.58
C GLY A 87 8.17 -6.87 11.76
N TYR A 88 8.93 -7.91 12.10
CA TYR A 88 10.08 -8.33 11.31
C TYR A 88 9.69 -8.81 9.90
N LEU A 89 8.65 -9.62 9.77
CA LEU A 89 8.16 -10.08 8.47
C LEU A 89 7.71 -8.91 7.58
N LEU A 90 6.98 -7.95 8.15
CA LEU A 90 6.55 -6.74 7.45
C LEU A 90 7.73 -5.83 7.07
N ASP A 91 8.80 -5.81 7.85
CA ASP A 91 10.01 -5.05 7.50
C ASP A 91 10.79 -5.74 6.35
N ILE A 92 10.90 -7.07 6.39
CA ILE A 92 11.66 -7.87 5.42
C ILE A 92 10.92 -8.02 4.10
N PHE A 93 9.60 -8.18 4.09
CA PHE A 93 8.82 -8.58 2.90
C PHE A 93 7.80 -7.52 2.44
N SER A 94 7.43 -7.58 1.17
CA SER A 94 6.52 -6.64 0.50
C SER A 94 5.03 -6.86 0.80
N SER A 95 4.70 -7.93 1.50
CA SER A 95 3.32 -8.35 1.74
C SER A 95 3.19 -8.92 3.14
N ASP A 96 2.00 -8.78 3.70
CA ASP A 96 1.67 -9.37 4.99
C ASP A 96 1.65 -10.89 4.86
N ILE A 97 2.45 -11.56 5.68
CA ILE A 97 2.50 -13.01 5.75
C ILE A 97 1.71 -13.41 6.98
N GLU A 98 0.51 -13.95 6.77
CA GLU A 98 -0.31 -14.45 7.86
C GLU A 98 0.23 -15.81 8.36
N TRP A 99 0.46 -15.90 9.66
CA TRP A 99 0.94 -17.12 10.31
C TRP A 99 0.30 -17.32 11.70
N GLU A 100 0.31 -18.56 12.17
CA GLU A 100 -0.12 -18.97 13.50
C GLU A 100 0.97 -19.82 14.14
N GLN A 101 1.15 -19.74 15.45
CA GLN A 101 2.02 -20.64 16.21
C GLN A 101 1.25 -21.40 17.28
N GLN A 102 1.65 -22.64 17.52
CA GLN A 102 1.14 -23.43 18.63
C GLN A 102 2.14 -24.49 19.07
N LEU A 103 2.20 -24.73 20.38
CA LEU A 103 2.88 -25.88 20.95
C LEU A 103 1.88 -27.03 21.12
N ILE A 104 2.20 -28.20 20.57
CA ILE A 104 1.33 -29.38 20.59
C ILE A 104 2.07 -30.54 21.24
N ASN A 105 1.39 -31.29 22.10
CA ASN A 105 1.95 -32.46 22.76
C ASN A 105 1.47 -33.73 22.05
N ILE A 106 2.40 -34.54 21.53
CA ILE A 106 2.12 -35.83 20.86
C ILE A 106 2.98 -36.89 21.55
N ASP A 107 2.34 -37.91 22.11
CA ASP A 107 3.00 -39.02 22.82
C ASP A 107 4.01 -38.56 23.90
N GLY A 108 3.65 -37.49 24.63
CA GLY A 108 4.50 -36.90 25.68
C GLY A 108 5.64 -36.03 25.16
N LYS A 109 5.77 -35.84 23.84
CA LYS A 109 6.75 -34.97 23.21
C LYS A 109 6.10 -33.67 22.74
N LYS A 110 6.65 -32.55 23.17
CA LYS A 110 6.22 -31.21 22.76
C LYS A 110 6.81 -30.86 21.38
N LEU A 111 5.95 -30.48 20.43
CA LEU A 111 6.29 -30.03 19.09
C LEU A 111 5.86 -28.57 18.92
N GLY A 112 6.74 -27.76 18.33
CA GLY A 112 6.43 -26.39 17.94
C GLY A 112 5.90 -26.38 16.52
N VAL A 113 4.75 -25.76 16.28
CA VAL A 113 4.14 -25.72 14.95
C VAL A 113 3.94 -24.27 14.56
N PHE A 114 4.47 -23.91 13.40
CA PHE A 114 4.04 -22.73 12.66
C PHE A 114 3.14 -23.16 11.51
N ARG A 115 1.99 -22.51 11.38
CA ARG A 115 1.13 -22.62 10.21
C ARG A 115 1.21 -21.31 9.45
N ILE A 116 1.63 -21.38 8.20
CA ILE A 116 1.75 -20.23 7.31
C ILE A 116 0.60 -20.30 6.30
N LYS A 117 -0.14 -19.21 6.14
CA LYS A 117 -1.23 -19.15 5.16
C LYS A 117 -0.70 -18.75 3.79
N GLU A 118 -1.46 -19.09 2.75
CA GLU A 118 -1.26 -18.53 1.42
C GLU A 118 -1.40 -17.00 1.46
N ALA A 119 -0.44 -16.28 0.89
CA ALA A 119 -0.51 -14.82 0.85
C ALA A 119 -1.70 -14.37 -0.01
N ALA A 120 -2.48 -13.42 0.51
CA ALA A 120 -3.60 -12.81 -0.23
C ALA A 120 -3.13 -12.13 -1.52
N THR A 121 -1.91 -11.58 -1.52
CA THR A 121 -1.30 -10.93 -2.68
C THR A 121 0.09 -11.49 -2.92
N LYS A 122 0.26 -12.24 -4.01
CA LYS A 122 1.54 -12.85 -4.42
C LYS A 122 2.09 -12.20 -5.68
N PRO A 123 3.41 -12.00 -5.85
CA PRO A 123 4.43 -12.57 -5.01
C PRO A 123 4.73 -11.72 -3.77
N VAL A 124 5.13 -12.40 -2.71
CA VAL A 124 5.81 -11.88 -1.54
C VAL A 124 7.29 -11.74 -1.91
N ILE A 125 7.76 -10.50 -1.96
CA ILE A 125 9.12 -10.11 -2.41
C ILE A 125 9.91 -9.63 -1.19
N ALA A 126 11.17 -10.04 -1.06
CA ALA A 126 12.07 -9.47 -0.06
C ALA A 126 12.46 -8.02 -0.42
N LYS A 127 12.37 -7.11 0.54
CA LYS A 127 12.67 -5.67 0.37
C LYS A 127 14.08 -5.28 0.78
N LYS A 128 14.75 -6.15 1.53
CA LYS A 128 16.10 -5.92 2.06
C LYS A 128 16.84 -7.24 2.20
N ASP A 129 18.15 -7.15 2.38
CA ASP A 129 18.98 -8.30 2.74
C ASP A 129 18.82 -8.60 4.24
N GLU A 130 18.74 -9.87 4.62
CA GLU A 130 18.56 -10.30 6.00
C GLU A 130 19.17 -11.68 6.27
N GLY A 131 19.57 -11.91 7.53
CA GLY A 131 20.11 -13.19 8.01
C GLY A 131 21.60 -13.41 7.75
N ARG A 132 22.13 -14.49 8.34
CA ARG A 132 23.54 -14.88 8.16
C ARG A 132 23.81 -15.19 6.69
N ASN A 133 24.94 -14.72 6.17
CA ASN A 133 25.32 -14.85 4.77
C ASN A 133 24.28 -14.30 3.76
N GLN A 134 23.42 -13.37 4.19
CA GLN A 134 22.36 -12.79 3.36
C GLN A 134 21.49 -13.88 2.72
N ILE A 135 20.99 -14.80 3.56
CA ILE A 135 20.14 -15.89 3.10
C ILE A 135 18.82 -15.39 2.51
N ILE A 136 18.38 -14.21 2.95
CA ILE A 136 17.34 -13.42 2.31
C ILE A 136 18.03 -12.23 1.62
N LYS A 137 17.79 -12.08 0.33
CA LYS A 137 18.28 -10.98 -0.51
C LYS A 137 17.16 -10.11 -1.07
N ASN A 138 17.43 -8.82 -1.15
CA ASN A 138 16.52 -7.84 -1.73
C ASN A 138 16.13 -8.19 -3.17
N GLY A 139 14.83 -8.05 -3.48
CA GLY A 139 14.24 -8.31 -4.80
C GLY A 139 13.99 -9.80 -5.07
N GLU A 140 14.43 -10.70 -4.20
CA GLU A 140 14.21 -12.13 -4.39
C GLU A 140 12.84 -12.57 -3.90
N ILE A 141 12.30 -13.55 -4.61
CA ILE A 141 11.05 -14.23 -4.29
C ILE A 141 11.41 -15.68 -4.00
N TYR A 142 11.04 -16.16 -2.82
CA TYR A 142 11.29 -17.54 -2.42
C TYR A 142 10.07 -18.40 -2.72
N TYR A 143 10.34 -19.64 -3.12
CA TYR A 143 9.34 -20.64 -3.42
C TYR A 143 9.85 -22.02 -3.03
N ARG A 144 8.91 -22.93 -2.71
CA ARG A 144 9.22 -24.25 -2.19
C ARG A 144 9.01 -25.33 -3.25
N TYR A 145 10.06 -26.08 -3.56
CA TYR A 145 10.07 -27.17 -4.56
C TYR A 145 10.51 -28.48 -3.91
N GLY A 146 9.61 -29.47 -3.87
CA GLY A 146 9.96 -30.85 -3.49
C GLY A 146 10.67 -30.99 -2.13
N GLY A 147 10.44 -30.08 -1.19
CA GLY A 147 11.07 -30.07 0.14
C GLY A 147 12.16 -29.01 0.35
N ARG A 148 12.54 -28.25 -0.70
CA ARG A 148 13.58 -27.22 -0.62
C ARG A 148 13.03 -25.84 -0.90
N THR A 149 13.45 -24.88 -0.09
CA THR A 149 13.21 -23.46 -0.32
C THR A 149 14.33 -22.89 -1.18
N GLN A 150 13.97 -22.29 -2.32
CA GLN A 150 14.91 -21.67 -3.26
C GLN A 150 14.25 -20.46 -3.95
N LYS A 151 15.01 -19.76 -4.79
CA LYS A 151 14.48 -18.69 -5.63
C LYS A 151 13.38 -19.23 -6.55
N ILE A 152 12.31 -18.46 -6.72
CA ILE A 152 11.22 -18.80 -7.63
C ILE A 152 11.76 -18.99 -9.05
N GLN A 153 11.27 -20.01 -9.72
CA GLN A 153 11.55 -20.25 -11.14
C GLN A 153 10.55 -19.51 -12.01
N SER A 154 10.90 -19.34 -13.29
CA SER A 154 10.10 -18.56 -14.25
C SER A 154 8.66 -19.07 -14.35
N ALA A 155 8.45 -20.38 -14.37
CA ALA A 155 7.12 -20.97 -14.52
C ALA A 155 6.17 -20.58 -13.37
N GLU A 156 6.61 -20.66 -12.11
CA GLU A 156 5.79 -20.28 -10.96
C GLU A 156 5.55 -18.76 -10.92
N LEU A 157 6.56 -17.97 -11.27
CA LEU A 157 6.43 -16.52 -11.32
C LEU A 157 5.43 -16.08 -12.40
N GLU A 158 5.54 -16.65 -13.60
CA GLU A 158 4.62 -16.42 -14.72
C GLU A 158 3.20 -16.83 -14.35
N ASN A 159 3.02 -17.98 -13.70
CA ASN A 159 1.72 -18.40 -13.18
C ASN A 159 1.12 -17.41 -12.18
N ILE A 160 1.92 -16.83 -11.29
CA ILE A 160 1.46 -15.80 -10.36
C ILE A 160 1.03 -14.53 -11.10
N ILE A 161 1.83 -14.09 -12.08
CA ILE A 161 1.53 -12.91 -12.91
C ILE A 161 0.23 -13.12 -13.68
N ASN A 162 0.10 -14.25 -14.39
CA ASN A 162 -1.10 -14.56 -15.17
C ASN A 162 -2.34 -14.65 -14.28
N LYS A 163 -2.25 -15.26 -13.09
CA LYS A 163 -3.35 -15.26 -12.13
C LYS A 163 -3.79 -13.86 -11.70
N ARG A 164 -2.85 -12.93 -11.49
CA ARG A 164 -3.18 -11.53 -11.18
C ARG A 164 -3.90 -10.87 -12.35
N ILE A 165 -3.40 -11.06 -13.56
CA ILE A 165 -4.02 -10.53 -14.79
C ILE A 165 -5.44 -11.09 -14.94
N ASP A 166 -5.63 -12.39 -14.74
CA ASP A 166 -6.94 -13.04 -14.83
C ASP A 166 -7.91 -12.54 -13.75
N GLN A 167 -7.44 -12.35 -12.52
CA GLN A 167 -8.26 -11.78 -11.44
C GLN A 167 -8.72 -10.36 -11.79
N ASN A 168 -7.81 -9.53 -12.29
CA ASN A 168 -8.14 -8.17 -12.75
C ASN A 168 -9.12 -8.20 -13.94
N ASN A 169 -8.91 -9.09 -14.91
CA ASN A 169 -9.79 -9.25 -16.06
C ASN A 169 -11.18 -9.72 -15.65
N LYS A 170 -11.31 -10.64 -14.68
CA LYS A 170 -12.60 -11.08 -14.14
C LYS A 170 -13.38 -9.93 -13.50
N GLN A 171 -12.71 -9.06 -12.75
CA GLN A 171 -13.34 -7.87 -12.17
C GLN A 171 -13.87 -6.93 -13.26
N TRP A 172 -13.08 -6.73 -14.33
CA TRP A 172 -13.51 -5.96 -15.50
C TRP A 172 -14.69 -6.60 -16.24
N LEU A 173 -14.66 -7.91 -16.46
CA LEU A 173 -15.74 -8.63 -17.13
C LEU A 173 -17.03 -8.59 -16.30
N ASP A 174 -16.95 -8.72 -14.98
CA ASP A 174 -18.11 -8.58 -14.09
C ASP A 174 -18.70 -7.17 -14.18
N LEU A 175 -17.85 -6.14 -14.15
CA LEU A 175 -18.29 -4.75 -14.34
C LEU A 175 -18.96 -4.55 -15.70
N MET A 176 -18.35 -5.03 -16.78
CA MET A 176 -18.89 -4.92 -18.14
C MET A 176 -20.19 -5.71 -18.30
N SER A 177 -20.31 -6.88 -17.66
CA SER A 177 -21.56 -7.66 -17.63
C SER A 177 -22.67 -6.90 -16.91
N LYS A 178 -22.36 -6.28 -15.75
CA LYS A 178 -23.30 -5.43 -15.02
C LYS A 178 -23.76 -4.24 -15.86
N ILE A 179 -22.83 -3.56 -16.54
CA ILE A 179 -23.12 -2.45 -17.46
C ILE A 179 -23.97 -2.93 -18.64
N GLY A 180 -23.63 -4.05 -19.26
CA GLY A 180 -24.36 -4.63 -20.39
C GLY A 180 -25.80 -5.01 -20.05
N ARG A 181 -26.03 -5.57 -18.84
CA ARG A 181 -27.38 -5.88 -18.33
C ARG A 181 -28.19 -4.63 -18.01
N ALA A 182 -27.55 -3.62 -17.43
CA ALA A 182 -28.21 -2.36 -17.11
C ALA A 182 -28.46 -1.49 -18.36
N GLY A 183 -27.69 -1.70 -19.43
CA GLY A 183 -27.55 -0.77 -20.56
C GLY A 183 -26.42 0.23 -20.28
N PRO A 184 -25.45 0.42 -21.19
CA PRO A 184 -24.41 1.44 -21.06
C PRO A 184 -24.98 2.84 -20.79
N GLU A 185 -26.15 3.13 -21.37
CA GLU A 185 -26.91 4.35 -21.18
C GLU A 185 -27.57 4.49 -19.81
N ASN A 186 -27.45 3.50 -18.92
CA ASN A 186 -27.91 3.54 -17.53
C ASN A 186 -26.75 3.46 -16.54
N ALA A 187 -25.52 3.20 -17.01
CA ALA A 187 -24.32 3.24 -16.19
C ALA A 187 -23.83 4.68 -15.97
N ALA A 188 -23.30 4.96 -14.79
CA ALA A 188 -22.63 6.22 -14.47
C ALA A 188 -21.28 5.92 -13.82
N ILE A 189 -20.24 6.67 -14.22
CA ILE A 189 -18.89 6.55 -13.67
C ILE A 189 -18.74 7.61 -12.59
N LEU A 190 -18.41 7.19 -11.36
CA LEU A 190 -18.04 8.07 -10.26
C LEU A 190 -16.53 8.22 -10.23
N ASP A 191 -16.04 9.41 -10.55
CA ASP A 191 -14.65 9.81 -10.31
C ASP A 191 -14.55 10.30 -8.87
N THR A 192 -14.00 9.48 -7.98
CA THR A 192 -13.86 9.80 -6.55
C THR A 192 -12.77 10.82 -6.27
N GLU A 193 -11.78 10.98 -7.16
CA GLU A 193 -10.75 12.02 -7.01
C GLU A 193 -11.29 13.40 -7.36
N LYS A 194 -12.14 13.46 -8.40
CA LYS A 194 -12.77 14.71 -8.83
C LYS A 194 -14.14 14.96 -8.19
N ALA A 195 -14.69 13.99 -7.45
CA ALA A 195 -16.06 13.99 -6.93
C ALA A 195 -17.13 14.25 -8.01
N LEU A 196 -16.95 13.67 -9.20
CA LEU A 196 -17.83 13.86 -10.36
C LEU A 196 -18.55 12.57 -10.74
N ILE A 197 -19.83 12.68 -11.13
CA ILE A 197 -20.58 11.57 -11.73
C ILE A 197 -20.83 11.89 -13.22
N GLU A 198 -20.27 11.06 -14.09
CA GLU A 198 -20.38 11.18 -15.55
C GLU A 198 -21.20 10.04 -16.14
N LYS A 199 -22.06 10.36 -17.11
CA LYS A 199 -22.85 9.37 -17.86
C LYS A 199 -23.04 9.86 -19.29
N ASN A 200 -22.70 9.01 -20.26
CA ASN A 200 -22.82 9.28 -21.69
C ASN A 200 -22.28 10.66 -22.12
N ASN A 201 -21.08 11.04 -21.66
CA ASN A 201 -20.44 12.35 -21.91
C ASN A 201 -21.15 13.59 -21.30
N ASN A 202 -22.26 13.41 -20.58
CA ASN A 202 -22.88 14.48 -19.81
C ASN A 202 -22.49 14.34 -18.33
N ARG A 203 -22.01 15.44 -17.75
CA ARG A 203 -21.83 15.57 -16.30
C ARG A 203 -23.21 15.68 -15.67
N ILE A 204 -23.64 14.65 -14.93
CA ILE A 204 -25.01 14.61 -14.40
C ILE A 204 -25.08 15.23 -13.01
N LEU A 205 -24.07 15.03 -12.18
CA LEU A 205 -24.08 15.49 -10.78
C LEU A 205 -22.68 15.95 -10.35
N VAL A 206 -22.62 17.10 -9.69
CA VAL A 206 -21.47 17.52 -8.88
C VAL A 206 -21.86 17.24 -7.43
N VAL A 207 -21.09 16.37 -6.76
CA VAL A 207 -21.34 16.08 -5.35
C VAL A 207 -20.68 17.20 -4.54
N ASP A 208 -21.45 17.87 -3.67
CA ASP A 208 -20.91 18.86 -2.75
C ASP A 208 -19.81 18.22 -1.87
N GLU A 209 -18.70 18.92 -1.64
CA GLU A 209 -17.54 18.40 -0.90
C GLU A 209 -17.93 17.96 0.52
N ASN A 210 -18.90 18.64 1.14
CA ASN A 210 -19.42 18.26 2.45
C ASN A 210 -20.26 16.97 2.41
N LEU A 211 -20.92 16.68 1.28
CA LEU A 211 -21.65 15.43 1.08
C LEU A 211 -20.68 14.30 0.75
N ALA A 212 -19.68 14.54 -0.11
CA ALA A 212 -18.63 13.59 -0.42
C ALA A 212 -17.90 13.10 0.85
N ASN A 213 -17.59 14.02 1.77
CA ASN A 213 -16.99 13.70 3.08
C ASN A 213 -17.91 12.92 4.03
N LYS A 214 -19.22 12.90 3.78
CA LYS A 214 -20.22 12.10 4.53
C LYS A 214 -20.51 10.75 3.86
N ILE A 215 -20.08 10.53 2.62
CA ILE A 215 -20.20 9.23 1.97
C ILE A 215 -19.16 8.29 2.58
N LYS A 216 -19.56 7.53 3.60
CA LYS A 216 -18.78 6.39 4.10
C LYS A 216 -19.05 5.18 3.22
N PHE A 217 -18.12 4.88 2.34
CA PHE A 217 -18.13 3.64 1.55
C PHE A 217 -17.70 2.47 2.43
N ILE A 218 -18.52 1.42 2.50
CA ILE A 218 -18.12 0.15 3.09
C ILE A 218 -17.59 -0.72 1.93
N LYS A 219 -16.35 -1.23 2.05
CA LYS A 219 -15.83 -2.24 1.11
C LYS A 219 -16.75 -3.46 1.13
N GLU A 220 -17.27 -3.88 -0.02
CA GLU A 220 -17.91 -5.18 -0.15
C GLU A 220 -16.88 -6.27 0.15
N GLY A 221 -17.04 -6.96 1.28
CA GLY A 221 -16.10 -8.00 1.68
C GLY A 221 -16.14 -8.42 3.15
N GLN A 222 -17.28 -8.31 3.83
CA GLN A 222 -17.54 -9.08 5.05
C GLN A 222 -19.05 -9.11 5.29
N PHE A 223 -19.72 -10.02 4.58
CA PHE A 223 -21.11 -10.38 4.87
C PHE A 223 -21.07 -11.64 5.74
N ASP A 224 -21.27 -11.48 7.05
CA ASP A 224 -21.68 -12.60 7.90
C ASP A 224 -23.20 -12.61 7.88
N GLU A 225 -23.79 -13.65 7.26
CA GLU A 225 -25.21 -13.77 6.93
C GLU A 225 -26.15 -13.92 8.15
N LYS A 226 -25.68 -13.62 9.36
CA LYS A 226 -26.47 -13.79 10.58
C LYS A 226 -26.79 -12.46 11.23
N THR A 227 -27.73 -11.74 10.63
CA THR A 227 -28.81 -10.97 11.30
C THR A 227 -29.35 -9.94 10.31
N GLY A 228 -30.60 -10.13 9.85
CA GLY A 228 -31.26 -9.21 8.93
C GLY A 228 -31.33 -7.78 9.49
N LYS A 229 -30.37 -6.92 9.10
CA LYS A 229 -30.35 -5.49 9.43
C LYS A 229 -30.08 -4.63 8.21
N THR A 230 -31.17 -3.94 7.84
CA THR A 230 -31.31 -2.60 7.27
C THR A 230 -30.34 -2.18 6.18
N THR A 231 -30.77 -2.40 4.94
CA THR A 231 -30.31 -1.67 3.75
C THR A 231 -30.44 -0.15 4.00
N LEU A 232 -29.33 0.58 4.02
CA LEU A 232 -29.35 2.03 4.21
C LEU A 232 -29.92 2.71 2.95
N LYS A 233 -31.01 3.45 3.13
CA LYS A 233 -31.65 4.28 2.10
C LYS A 233 -30.93 5.62 2.02
N LEU A 234 -30.41 5.95 0.83
CA LEU A 234 -29.87 7.27 0.53
C LEU A 234 -31.03 8.29 0.53
N VAL A 235 -31.01 9.25 1.46
CA VAL A 235 -31.95 10.39 1.46
C VAL A 235 -31.11 11.66 1.39
N GLY A 236 -31.12 12.30 0.23
CA GLY A 236 -30.52 13.60 -0.01
C GLY A 236 -31.31 14.29 -1.11
N ASP A 237 -31.48 15.61 -1.02
CA ASP A 237 -32.22 16.40 -2.01
C ASP A 237 -31.47 16.40 -3.35
N ILE A 238 -31.92 15.56 -4.28
CA ILE A 238 -31.43 15.52 -5.66
C ILE A 238 -32.01 16.75 -6.38
N ARG A 239 -31.20 17.81 -6.51
CA ARG A 239 -31.59 18.99 -7.27
C ARG A 239 -31.10 18.85 -8.72
N PRO A 240 -31.98 18.97 -9.74
CA PRO A 240 -31.57 19.02 -11.13
C PRO A 240 -30.65 20.23 -11.36
N VAL A 241 -29.62 20.08 -12.20
CA VAL A 241 -28.63 21.13 -12.54
C VAL A 241 -29.28 22.34 -13.27
N GLY A 242 -30.60 22.36 -13.45
CA GLY A 242 -31.36 23.49 -14.00
C GLY A 242 -31.84 24.54 -12.97
N SER A 243 -31.78 24.26 -11.66
CA SER A 243 -32.30 25.17 -10.61
C SER A 243 -31.30 25.50 -9.51
N VAL A 244 -30.03 25.15 -9.73
CA VAL A 244 -28.92 25.79 -9.04
C VAL A 244 -28.45 26.79 -10.07
N GLU A 245 -28.71 28.09 -9.83
CA GLU A 245 -27.83 29.11 -10.41
C GLU A 245 -26.45 28.52 -10.23
N VAL A 246 -25.80 28.19 -11.35
CA VAL A 246 -24.41 27.82 -11.34
C VAL A 246 -23.78 29.03 -10.69
N VAL A 247 -23.59 28.96 -9.36
CA VAL A 247 -22.44 29.53 -8.71
C VAL A 247 -21.38 28.78 -9.47
N LYS A 248 -20.98 29.39 -10.59
CA LYS A 248 -19.66 29.26 -11.13
C LYS A 248 -18.89 29.34 -9.82
N LYS A 249 -18.37 28.20 -9.34
CA LYS A 249 -17.11 28.22 -8.64
C LYS A 249 -16.21 28.82 -9.71
N VAL A 250 -16.28 30.15 -9.82
CA VAL A 250 -15.31 31.02 -10.42
C VAL A 250 -14.07 30.42 -9.81
N LYS A 251 -13.24 29.79 -10.67
CA LYS A 251 -11.83 29.45 -10.38
C LYS A 251 -11.45 30.36 -9.25
N GLU A 252 -11.25 29.86 -8.02
CA GLU A 252 -10.93 30.75 -6.89
C GLU A 252 -9.94 31.75 -7.44
N ASN A 253 -10.36 33.03 -7.46
CA ASN A 253 -9.68 34.03 -8.28
C ASN A 253 -8.18 33.85 -8.02
N LEU A 254 -7.36 33.67 -9.05
CA LEU A 254 -5.93 33.35 -8.86
C LEU A 254 -5.27 34.41 -7.97
N THR A 255 -5.80 35.63 -8.01
CA THR A 255 -5.48 36.78 -7.16
C THR A 255 -5.91 36.67 -5.68
N LYS A 256 -6.77 35.71 -5.31
CA LYS A 256 -7.11 35.37 -3.92
C LYS A 256 -6.08 34.39 -3.33
N ALA A 257 -5.63 33.41 -4.12
CA ALA A 257 -4.61 32.45 -3.72
C ALA A 257 -3.19 33.06 -3.74
N TYR A 258 -2.93 33.98 -4.66
CA TYR A 258 -1.66 34.71 -4.81
C TYR A 258 -1.93 36.22 -4.82
N PRO A 259 -2.23 36.82 -3.66
CA PRO A 259 -2.70 38.20 -3.58
C PRO A 259 -1.64 39.27 -3.84
N TYR A 260 -0.35 38.91 -3.90
CA TYR A 260 0.72 39.90 -3.96
C TYR A 260 1.36 39.97 -5.33
N SER A 261 1.41 41.16 -5.92
CA SER A 261 2.34 41.47 -7.00
C SER A 261 3.80 41.40 -6.52
N ALA A 262 4.75 41.32 -7.46
CA ALA A 262 6.17 41.35 -7.12
C ALA A 262 6.58 42.58 -6.26
N LYS A 263 5.93 43.73 -6.45
CA LYS A 263 6.19 44.94 -5.66
C LYS A 263 5.59 44.86 -4.26
N GLU A 264 4.41 44.27 -4.12
CA GLU A 264 3.75 44.08 -2.81
C GLU A 264 4.46 43.02 -1.96
N LEU A 265 4.97 41.97 -2.60
CA LEU A 265 5.82 40.98 -1.96
C LEU A 265 7.05 41.65 -1.32
N VAL A 266 7.76 42.50 -2.08
CA VAL A 266 8.93 43.24 -1.59
C VAL A 266 8.55 44.12 -0.41
N LYS A 267 7.46 44.89 -0.50
CA LYS A 267 6.99 45.73 0.62
C LYS A 267 6.66 44.89 1.86
N LYS A 268 6.02 43.74 1.70
CA LYS A 268 5.70 42.84 2.83
C LYS A 268 6.95 42.27 3.50
N VAL A 269 7.97 41.91 2.73
CA VAL A 269 9.25 41.45 3.27
C VAL A 269 9.95 42.61 4.01
N GLN A 270 10.02 43.80 3.40
CA GLN A 270 10.64 44.98 4.01
C GLN A 270 9.93 45.47 5.28
N ASN A 271 8.60 45.31 5.37
CA ASN A 271 7.86 45.62 6.59
C ASN A 271 8.22 44.69 7.76
N LYS A 272 8.64 43.45 7.47
CA LYS A 272 9.04 42.48 8.48
C LYS A 272 10.55 42.50 8.76
N GLU A 273 11.35 42.83 7.75
CA GLU A 273 12.80 42.97 7.82
C GLU A 273 13.24 44.29 7.13
N PRO A 274 13.27 45.42 7.85
CA PRO A 274 13.54 46.74 7.26
C PRO A 274 14.94 46.90 6.67
N SER A 275 15.89 46.03 7.06
CA SER A 275 17.26 46.02 6.53
C SER A 275 17.36 45.43 5.11
N SER A 276 16.31 44.75 4.64
CA SER A 276 16.32 44.02 3.37
C SER A 276 16.27 44.94 2.13
N LYS A 277 17.24 44.78 1.23
CA LYS A 277 17.24 45.50 -0.05
C LYS A 277 16.42 44.73 -1.08
N GLN A 278 15.72 45.47 -1.94
CA GLN A 278 14.93 44.92 -3.03
C GLN A 278 15.74 44.01 -3.98
N GLY A 279 17.02 44.34 -4.20
CA GLY A 279 17.93 43.52 -5.01
C GLY A 279 18.17 42.12 -4.43
N ASP A 280 18.30 42.01 -3.11
CA ASP A 280 18.54 40.73 -2.43
C ASP A 280 17.29 39.84 -2.49
N ILE A 281 16.10 40.43 -2.34
CA ILE A 281 14.82 39.74 -2.49
C ILE A 281 14.66 39.17 -3.90
N TRP A 282 15.03 39.94 -4.93
CA TRP A 282 14.99 39.46 -6.31
C TRP A 282 16.00 38.36 -6.61
N LYS A 283 17.19 38.46 -6.01
CA LYS A 283 18.23 37.43 -6.09
C LYS A 283 17.72 36.11 -5.49
N ILE A 284 17.12 36.16 -4.30
CA ILE A 284 16.53 34.98 -3.63
C ILE A 284 15.43 34.34 -4.49
N ILE A 285 14.53 35.15 -5.07
CA ILE A 285 13.46 34.65 -5.95
C ILE A 285 14.04 33.93 -7.18
N SER A 286 15.15 34.44 -7.73
CA SER A 286 15.79 33.85 -8.92
C SER A 286 16.59 32.59 -8.58
N GLU A 287 17.40 32.60 -7.53
CA GLU A 287 18.27 31.49 -7.14
C GLU A 287 17.49 30.27 -6.64
N ASN A 288 16.26 30.48 -6.18
CA ASN A 288 15.38 29.41 -5.68
C ASN A 288 14.25 29.04 -6.66
N ASP A 289 14.34 29.49 -7.91
CA ASP A 289 13.36 29.21 -8.98
C ASP A 289 11.89 29.47 -8.57
N MET A 290 11.65 30.41 -7.66
CA MET A 290 10.34 30.58 -7.00
C MET A 290 9.22 30.91 -7.99
N LYS A 291 9.55 31.54 -9.13
CA LYS A 291 8.60 31.90 -10.20
C LYS A 291 7.97 30.70 -10.90
N LYS A 292 8.63 29.53 -10.87
CA LYS A 292 8.14 28.30 -11.47
C LYS A 292 7.52 27.35 -10.43
N ASN A 293 7.60 27.71 -9.15
CA ASN A 293 7.09 26.89 -8.06
C ASN A 293 5.71 27.38 -7.62
N LEU A 294 4.70 26.53 -7.84
CA LEU A 294 3.30 26.79 -7.51
C LEU A 294 3.06 26.96 -6.01
N ASP A 295 3.94 26.46 -5.14
CA ASP A 295 3.82 26.71 -3.70
C ASP A 295 4.02 28.19 -3.32
N TYR A 296 4.72 28.95 -4.17
CA TYR A 296 5.13 30.32 -3.88
C TYR A 296 4.56 31.35 -4.86
N SER A 297 4.38 30.97 -6.13
CA SER A 297 3.95 31.93 -7.16
C SER A 297 3.10 31.30 -8.26
N ALA A 298 2.40 32.17 -8.99
CA ALA A 298 1.67 31.82 -10.19
C ALA A 298 1.87 32.89 -11.28
N PHE A 299 1.83 32.47 -12.54
CA PHE A 299 1.86 33.37 -13.69
C PHE A 299 0.46 33.90 -14.01
N VAL A 300 0.36 35.19 -14.31
CA VAL A 300 -0.89 35.83 -14.73
C VAL A 300 -0.91 35.97 -16.24
N PHE A 301 -1.59 35.05 -16.92
CA PHE A 301 -1.76 35.08 -18.36
C PHE A 301 -2.84 36.07 -18.76
N ARG A 302 -2.60 36.82 -19.84
CA ARG A 302 -3.57 37.81 -20.34
C ARG A 302 -4.75 37.16 -21.05
N ASN A 303 -4.54 35.99 -21.65
CA ASN A 303 -5.55 35.23 -22.36
C ASN A 303 -5.23 33.73 -22.30
N LYS A 304 -6.25 32.91 -22.60
CA LYS A 304 -6.18 31.44 -22.56
C LYS A 304 -5.14 30.87 -23.52
N SER A 305 -4.91 31.52 -24.66
CA SER A 305 -3.89 31.09 -25.64
C SER A 305 -2.47 31.11 -25.05
N GLN A 306 -2.15 32.10 -24.21
CA GLN A 306 -0.86 32.14 -23.51
C GLN A 306 -0.73 31.07 -22.41
N GLU A 307 -1.81 30.79 -21.69
CA GLU A 307 -1.87 29.71 -20.67
C GLU A 307 -1.63 28.34 -21.33
N ASP A 308 -2.32 28.06 -22.45
CA ASP A 308 -2.22 26.80 -23.19
C ASP A 308 -0.83 26.62 -23.85
N GLN A 309 -0.19 27.70 -24.31
CA GLN A 309 1.19 27.64 -24.84
C GLN A 309 2.21 27.32 -23.76
N TYR A 310 2.04 27.84 -22.55
CA TYR A 310 2.94 27.54 -21.43
C TYR A 310 2.77 26.09 -20.97
N LEU A 311 1.54 25.62 -20.77
CA LEU A 311 1.25 24.27 -20.29
C LEU A 311 1.68 23.18 -21.28
N ASN A 312 1.45 23.39 -22.58
CA ASN A 312 1.69 22.36 -23.60
C ASN A 312 3.10 22.41 -24.21
N LYS A 313 3.72 23.60 -24.27
CA LYS A 313 5.00 23.79 -24.99
C LYS A 313 6.11 24.35 -24.10
N GLY A 314 5.83 24.71 -22.85
CA GLY A 314 6.81 25.31 -21.93
C GLY A 314 7.27 26.72 -22.33
N ILE A 315 6.60 27.37 -23.30
CA ILE A 315 7.02 28.68 -23.82
C ILE A 315 6.38 29.78 -22.98
N LEU A 316 7.20 30.51 -22.22
CA LEU A 316 6.77 31.69 -21.45
C LEU A 316 7.06 32.97 -22.24
N SER A 317 6.03 33.77 -22.54
CA SER A 317 6.25 35.06 -23.20
C SER A 317 6.93 36.07 -22.25
N LYS A 318 7.80 36.94 -22.79
CA LYS A 318 8.69 37.81 -21.98
C LYS A 318 7.98 38.77 -21.01
N ASN A 319 6.67 39.00 -21.18
CA ASN A 319 5.90 40.00 -20.43
C ASN A 319 4.81 39.40 -19.53
N VAL A 320 4.91 38.12 -19.15
CA VAL A 320 3.97 37.50 -18.20
C VAL A 320 4.39 37.82 -16.76
N PRO A 321 3.59 38.59 -16.00
CA PRO A 321 3.90 38.87 -14.60
C PRO A 321 3.61 37.65 -13.72
N SER A 322 4.37 37.54 -12.62
CA SER A 322 4.12 36.57 -11.56
C SER A 322 3.51 37.27 -10.33
N ILE A 323 2.57 36.58 -9.69
CA ILE A 323 1.97 36.94 -8.40
C ILE A 323 2.35 35.88 -7.35
N TYR A 324 2.33 36.27 -6.08
CA TYR A 324 2.93 35.53 -4.97
C TYR A 324 1.98 35.44 -3.78
N ASN A 325 2.24 34.50 -2.88
CA ASN A 325 1.45 34.26 -1.68
C ASN A 325 2.28 34.47 -0.39
N ASP A 326 1.66 34.28 0.78
CA ASP A 326 2.34 34.46 2.07
C ASP A 326 3.45 33.41 2.32
N LYS A 327 3.38 32.23 1.68
CA LYS A 327 4.47 31.24 1.76
C LYS A 327 5.75 31.78 1.10
N ALA A 328 5.62 32.52 0.00
CA ALA A 328 6.76 33.19 -0.64
C ALA A 328 7.41 34.23 0.28
N VAL A 329 6.59 35.06 0.97
CA VAL A 329 7.08 36.04 1.96
C VAL A 329 7.89 35.33 3.05
N ASN A 330 7.33 34.28 3.65
CA ASN A 330 7.97 33.56 4.75
C ASN A 330 9.25 32.83 4.33
N PHE A 331 9.29 32.30 3.10
CA PHE A 331 10.48 31.65 2.57
C PHE A 331 11.64 32.64 2.39
N ILE A 332 11.36 33.81 1.83
CA ILE A 332 12.37 34.87 1.65
C ILE A 332 12.90 35.34 3.00
N LEU A 333 12.04 35.54 3.99
CA LEU A 333 12.46 35.95 5.34
C LEU A 333 13.39 34.92 5.99
N LYS A 334 13.07 33.63 5.89
CA LYS A 334 13.93 32.55 6.41
C LYS A 334 15.32 32.51 5.77
N ILE A 335 15.43 32.89 4.50
CA ILE A 335 16.74 32.95 3.82
C ILE A 335 17.51 34.20 4.24
N LEU A 336 16.83 35.34 4.41
CA LEU A 336 17.46 36.58 4.89
C LEU A 336 17.97 36.42 6.33
N GLU A 337 17.22 35.76 7.22
CA GLU A 337 17.63 35.44 8.59
C GLU A 337 18.86 34.52 8.67
N ARG A 338 19.09 33.68 7.64
CA ARG A 338 20.26 32.78 7.58
C ARG A 338 21.52 33.43 7.02
N ASN A 339 21.37 34.59 6.36
CA ASN A 339 22.45 35.31 5.70
C ASN A 339 22.85 36.60 6.46
N GLN A 340 22.19 36.89 7.57
CA GLN A 340 22.64 37.82 8.63
C GLN A 340 23.55 37.05 9.59
#